data_AF-W7SCY7-F1
#
_entry.id   AF-W7SCY7-F1
#
_cell.length_a   1.000
_cell.length_b   1.000
_cell.length_c   1.000
_cell.angle_alpha   90.00
_cell.angle_beta   90.00
_cell.angle_gamma   90.00
#
_symmetry.space_group_name_H-M   'P 1'
#
loop_
_entity.id
_entity.type
_entity.pdbx_description
1 polymer ?
#
loop_
_entity_poly.entity_id
_entity_poly.type
_entity_poly.pdbx_seq_one_letter_code
_entity_poly.pdbx_strand_id
1 'polypeptide(L)'
;MGEQQPTPPRWDDLRDDARRDKRNMCKPQFGERVREWSDIRDDIYSRPSEDERGEPRGYDTSGMQRLRGLIVVQAAETEAVLGRILRKVDPQAKPGKKMAGGLLKEIYEKLPGPDKIAWLSHVRQIVRAQWWRNLAVHHTVETGYTWADHATGGGEWVPVVTAMDGELCTERELRGDLALQQTSTVLAIEMLHGLSCTNHSPYEDCPDWWE
;
A
#
# COMPACT_ATOMS: atom_id res chain seq x y z
N MET A 1 25.77 22.80 -28.68
CA MET A 1 24.97 21.55 -28.66
C MET A 1 23.97 21.71 -27.53
N GLY A 2 22.67 21.80 -27.83
CA GLY A 2 21.65 21.90 -26.78
C GLY A 2 21.39 20.51 -26.22
N GLU A 3 21.70 20.30 -24.94
CA GLU A 3 21.26 19.11 -24.23
C GLU A 3 19.73 19.07 -24.27
N GLN A 4 19.16 18.07 -24.94
CA GLN A 4 17.74 17.80 -24.89
C GLN A 4 17.39 17.44 -23.45
N GLN A 5 16.73 18.35 -22.74
CA GLN A 5 16.19 18.04 -21.41
C GLN A 5 15.26 16.82 -21.53
N PRO A 6 15.38 15.83 -20.63
CA PRO A 6 14.56 14.63 -20.69
C PRO A 6 13.10 15.00 -20.50
N THR A 7 12.24 14.56 -21.44
CA THR A 7 10.80 14.75 -21.33
C THR A 7 10.28 13.97 -20.12
N PRO A 8 9.56 14.61 -19.17
CA PRO A 8 9.04 13.91 -18.00
C PRO A 8 7.99 12.86 -18.43
N PRO A 9 8.00 11.66 -17.81
CA PRO A 9 7.02 10.62 -18.13
C PRO A 9 5.59 11.07 -17.79
N ARG A 10 4.60 10.56 -18.53
CA ARG A 10 3.18 10.81 -18.23
C ARG A 10 2.76 9.99 -17.01
N TRP A 11 1.68 10.41 -16.37
CA TRP A 11 1.12 9.69 -15.21
C TRP A 11 0.86 8.21 -15.51
N ASP A 12 0.37 7.90 -16.72
CA ASP A 12 0.08 6.53 -17.13
C ASP A 12 1.35 5.66 -17.23
N ASP A 13 2.52 6.25 -17.49
CA ASP A 13 3.81 5.55 -17.54
C ASP A 13 4.36 5.20 -16.14
N LEU A 14 3.75 5.73 -15.07
CA LEU A 14 4.13 5.47 -13.67
C LEU A 14 3.32 4.33 -13.05
N ARG A 15 2.27 3.88 -13.73
CA ARG A 15 1.48 2.73 -13.31
C ARG A 15 2.10 1.47 -13.87
N ASP A 16 2.58 0.59 -12.98
CA ASP A 16 2.80 -0.82 -13.32
C ASP A 16 1.43 -1.49 -13.51
N ASP A 17 0.82 -1.28 -14.68
CA ASP A 17 -0.42 -1.96 -15.11
C ASP A 17 -0.14 -3.39 -15.63
N ALA A 18 1.06 -3.93 -15.40
CA ALA A 18 1.41 -5.31 -15.68
C ALA A 18 0.68 -6.25 -14.72
N ARG A 19 -0.54 -6.64 -15.13
CA ARG A 19 -1.55 -7.53 -14.53
C ARG A 19 -2.85 -6.78 -14.25
N ARG A 20 -3.60 -6.55 -15.34
CA ARG A 20 -4.97 -6.05 -15.30
C ARG A 20 -5.90 -7.19 -15.67
N ASP A 21 -6.39 -7.93 -14.68
CA ASP A 21 -7.57 -8.77 -14.91
C ASP A 21 -8.82 -8.02 -14.42
N LYS A 22 -9.74 -7.80 -15.35
CA LYS A 22 -10.95 -6.99 -15.12
C LYS A 22 -12.01 -7.84 -14.41
N ARG A 23 -12.36 -7.50 -13.18
CA ARG A 23 -13.69 -7.81 -12.65
C ARG A 23 -14.35 -6.59 -12.01
N ASN A 24 -15.46 -6.18 -12.63
CA ASN A 24 -16.43 -5.29 -12.03
C ASN A 24 -17.10 -6.02 -10.86
N MET A 25 -16.93 -5.53 -9.64
CA MET A 25 -17.74 -5.93 -8.49
C MET A 25 -18.16 -4.68 -7.72
N CYS A 26 -19.47 -4.58 -7.44
CA CYS A 26 -20.03 -3.59 -6.52
C CYS A 26 -19.32 -3.71 -5.16
N LYS A 27 -18.92 -2.57 -4.58
CA LYS A 27 -18.08 -2.52 -3.38
C LYS A 27 -18.92 -2.61 -2.09
N PRO A 28 -18.69 -3.60 -1.21
CA PRO A 28 -19.04 -3.47 0.21
C PRO A 28 -18.09 -2.48 0.91
N GLN A 29 -18.51 -1.92 2.05
CA GLN A 29 -17.71 -0.94 2.79
C GLN A 29 -16.59 -1.59 3.60
N PHE A 30 -15.63 -0.76 4.02
CA PHE A 30 -14.50 -1.17 4.84
C PHE A 30 -15.00 -1.78 6.17
N GLY A 31 -14.62 -3.04 6.45
CA GLY A 31 -14.99 -3.74 7.69
C GLY A 31 -16.26 -4.61 7.63
N GLU A 32 -16.93 -4.72 6.48
CA GLU A 32 -18.25 -5.35 6.44
C GLU A 32 -18.26 -6.89 6.42
N ARG A 33 -17.12 -7.56 6.68
CA ARG A 33 -17.01 -8.89 7.33
C ARG A 33 -15.55 -9.35 7.42
N VAL A 34 -14.95 -9.20 8.60
CA VAL A 34 -13.77 -10.00 8.97
C VAL A 34 -14.24 -11.00 10.04
N ARG A 35 -14.19 -12.30 9.72
CA ARG A 35 -14.34 -13.41 10.67
C ARG A 35 -13.35 -14.51 10.27
N GLU A 36 -12.76 -15.16 11.26
CA GLU A 36 -12.00 -16.40 11.04
C GLU A 36 -13.00 -17.53 10.71
N TRP A 37 -12.73 -18.34 9.69
CA TRP A 37 -13.73 -19.28 9.15
C TRP A 37 -13.78 -20.63 9.87
N SER A 38 -12.77 -20.95 10.70
CA SER A 38 -12.79 -22.04 11.68
C SER A 38 -14.00 -21.88 12.61
N ASP A 39 -14.22 -20.67 13.11
CA ASP A 39 -15.36 -20.28 13.94
C ASP A 39 -16.71 -20.30 13.20
N ILE A 40 -16.72 -20.22 11.87
CA ILE A 40 -17.95 -20.31 11.06
C ILE A 40 -18.25 -21.77 10.70
N ARG A 41 -17.22 -22.58 10.48
CA ARG A 41 -17.34 -24.00 10.10
C ARG A 41 -17.71 -24.87 11.29
N ASP A 42 -17.12 -24.63 12.46
CA ASP A 42 -17.42 -25.40 13.66
C ASP A 42 -18.80 -25.06 14.23
N ASP A 43 -19.29 -23.83 14.00
CA ASP A 43 -20.65 -23.36 14.33
C ASP A 43 -21.76 -24.03 13.48
N ILE A 44 -21.46 -24.46 12.24
CA ILE A 44 -22.50 -24.92 11.30
C ILE A 44 -22.44 -26.43 11.04
N TYR A 45 -21.25 -27.06 11.00
CA TYR A 45 -21.12 -28.43 10.47
C TYR A 45 -20.05 -29.29 11.16
N SER A 46 -20.07 -29.39 12.48
CA SER A 46 -19.22 -30.34 13.21
C SER A 46 -19.15 -31.72 12.51
N ARG A 47 -17.99 -32.04 11.92
CA ARG A 47 -17.62 -33.38 11.46
C ARG A 47 -16.16 -33.68 11.82
N PRO A 48 -15.83 -34.93 12.21
CA PRO A 48 -14.47 -35.32 12.53
C PRO A 48 -13.61 -35.36 11.25
N SER A 49 -12.34 -34.95 11.32
CA SER A 49 -11.42 -34.98 10.17
C SER A 49 -10.74 -36.34 10.03
N GLU A 50 -10.69 -36.89 8.81
CA GLU A 50 -10.06 -38.18 8.45
C GLU A 50 -8.69 -38.04 7.72
N ASP A 51 -7.97 -36.92 7.85
CA ASP A 51 -6.63 -36.80 7.25
C ASP A 51 -5.51 -37.08 8.27
N GLU A 52 -4.79 -38.19 8.05
CA GLU A 52 -3.70 -38.72 8.90
C GLU A 52 -2.43 -37.84 8.96
N ARG A 53 -2.38 -36.72 8.22
CA ARG A 53 -1.27 -35.75 8.26
C ARG A 53 -1.42 -34.67 9.32
N GLY A 54 -2.57 -34.59 9.98
CA GLY A 54 -2.84 -33.62 11.05
C GLY A 54 -2.74 -32.18 10.54
N GLU A 55 -3.69 -31.75 9.70
CA GLU A 55 -3.83 -30.33 9.38
C GLU A 55 -3.89 -29.50 10.67
N PRO A 56 -3.09 -28.42 10.80
CA PRO A 56 -3.12 -27.59 11.99
C PRO A 56 -4.50 -26.94 12.14
N ARG A 57 -5.22 -27.29 13.21
CA ARG A 57 -6.44 -26.60 13.61
C ARG A 57 -6.08 -25.38 14.47
N GLY A 58 -6.67 -24.23 14.16
CA GLY A 58 -6.68 -23.05 15.05
C GLY A 58 -5.36 -22.29 15.15
N TYR A 59 -4.74 -21.94 14.02
CA TYR A 59 -3.55 -21.09 14.05
C TYR A 59 -3.94 -19.61 14.16
N ASP A 60 -3.21 -18.88 15.00
CA ASP A 60 -3.44 -17.47 15.27
C ASP A 60 -3.10 -16.59 14.06
N THR A 61 -4.12 -16.12 13.33
CA THR A 61 -3.96 -15.17 12.22
C THR A 61 -4.01 -13.70 12.68
N SER A 62 -4.08 -13.44 13.99
CA SER A 62 -4.15 -12.09 14.56
C SER A 62 -2.96 -11.23 14.15
N GLY A 63 -1.77 -11.81 14.04
CA GLY A 63 -0.56 -11.12 13.56
C GLY A 63 -0.73 -10.56 12.14
N MET A 64 -1.30 -11.36 11.24
CA MET A 64 -1.55 -10.96 9.85
C MET A 64 -2.67 -9.91 9.76
N GLN A 65 -3.75 -10.06 10.52
CA GLN A 65 -4.82 -9.06 10.56
C GLN A 65 -4.33 -7.74 11.18
N ARG A 66 -3.50 -7.80 12.22
CA ARG A 66 -2.85 -6.64 12.82
C ARG A 66 -1.98 -5.91 11.80
N LEU A 67 -1.15 -6.63 11.05
CA LEU A 67 -0.31 -6.03 10.00
C LEU A 67 -1.14 -5.37 8.91
N ARG A 68 -2.23 -6.00 8.46
CA ARG A 68 -3.17 -5.37 7.52
C ARG A 68 -3.72 -4.06 8.08
N GLY A 69 -4.16 -4.04 9.34
CA GLY A 69 -4.59 -2.83 10.02
C GLY A 69 -3.53 -1.73 10.04
N LEU A 70 -2.28 -2.08 10.37
CA LEU A 70 -1.15 -1.14 10.36
C LEU A 70 -0.85 -0.57 8.97
N ILE A 71 -0.92 -1.41 7.92
CA ILE A 71 -0.77 -0.96 6.53
C ILE A 71 -1.82 0.10 6.19
N VAL A 72 -3.07 -0.08 6.61
CA VAL A 72 -4.14 0.91 6.37
C VAL A 72 -3.87 2.22 7.08
N VAL A 73 -3.50 2.15 8.37
CA VAL A 73 -3.21 3.35 9.17
C VAL A 73 -2.03 4.11 8.57
N GLN A 74 -0.94 3.43 8.24
CA GLN A 74 0.23 4.07 7.64
C GLN A 74 -0.09 4.70 6.27
N ALA A 75 -0.92 4.06 5.47
CA ALA A 75 -1.35 4.63 4.19
C ALA A 75 -2.21 5.90 4.37
N ALA A 76 -3.02 5.97 5.43
CA ALA A 76 -3.78 7.17 5.77
C ALA A 76 -2.86 8.35 6.15
N GLU A 77 -1.74 8.08 6.84
CA GLU A 77 -0.70 9.09 7.11
C GLU A 77 -0.07 9.60 5.80
N THR A 78 0.26 8.70 4.87
CA THR A 78 0.73 9.10 3.54
C THR A 78 -0.32 9.95 2.81
N GLU A 79 -1.61 9.59 2.88
CA GLU A 79 -2.70 10.40 2.30
C GLU A 79 -2.77 11.81 2.91
N ALA A 80 -2.58 11.94 4.22
CA ALA A 80 -2.57 13.22 4.91
C ALA A 80 -1.41 14.11 4.42
N VAL A 81 -0.20 13.55 4.28
CA VAL A 81 0.97 14.27 3.76
C VAL A 81 0.77 14.66 2.30
N LEU A 82 0.25 13.76 1.45
CA LEU A 82 -0.11 14.09 0.07
C LEU A 82 -1.15 15.22 0.01
N GLY A 83 -2.13 15.24 0.91
CA GLY A 83 -3.08 16.34 1.03
C GLY A 83 -2.41 17.69 1.30
N ARG A 84 -1.35 17.71 2.12
CA ARG A 84 -0.54 18.91 2.37
C ARG A 84 0.28 19.32 1.15
N ILE A 85 0.95 18.37 0.50
CA ILE A 85 1.70 18.61 -0.74
C ILE A 85 0.76 19.22 -1.80
N LEU A 86 -0.43 18.65 -1.98
CA LEU A 86 -1.41 19.15 -2.93
C LEU A 86 -1.78 20.62 -2.66
N ARG A 87 -1.95 21.01 -1.39
CA ARG A 87 -2.21 22.41 -1.01
C ARG A 87 -1.02 23.33 -1.25
N LYS A 88 0.22 22.84 -1.16
CA LYS A 88 1.41 23.63 -1.48
C LYS A 88 1.51 23.88 -2.99
N VAL A 89 1.25 22.88 -3.82
CA VAL A 89 1.28 23.03 -5.29
C VAL A 89 0.02 23.70 -5.85
N ASP A 90 -1.12 23.60 -5.15
CA ASP A 90 -2.37 24.29 -5.47
C ASP A 90 -3.10 24.70 -4.18
N PRO A 91 -2.93 25.96 -3.74
CA PRO A 91 -3.56 26.48 -2.53
C PRO A 91 -5.10 26.42 -2.53
N GLN A 92 -5.75 26.31 -3.69
CA GLN A 92 -7.21 26.21 -3.81
C GLN A 92 -7.72 24.76 -3.78
N ALA A 93 -6.82 23.77 -3.74
CA ALA A 93 -7.19 22.36 -3.76
C ALA A 93 -7.93 21.93 -2.49
N LYS A 94 -8.94 21.08 -2.68
CA LYS A 94 -9.74 20.48 -1.59
C LYS A 94 -9.43 18.97 -1.50
N PRO A 95 -8.47 18.55 -0.67
CA PRO A 95 -8.01 17.15 -0.64
C PRO A 95 -9.01 16.18 0.00
N GLY A 96 -9.91 16.65 0.87
CA GLY A 96 -10.73 15.81 1.77
C GLY A 96 -11.75 14.85 1.12
N LYS A 97 -11.78 14.71 -0.22
CA LYS A 97 -12.60 13.72 -0.94
C LYS A 97 -11.78 12.76 -1.80
N LYS A 98 -10.46 12.83 -1.75
CA LYS A 98 -9.56 12.09 -2.66
C LYS A 98 -8.76 11.07 -1.86
N MET A 99 -8.70 9.86 -2.41
CA MET A 99 -7.78 8.81 -1.96
C MET A 99 -6.36 9.12 -2.44
N ALA A 100 -5.35 8.46 -1.87
CA ALA A 100 -3.93 8.67 -2.18
C ALA A 100 -3.62 8.73 -3.68
N GLY A 101 -4.15 7.77 -4.45
CA GLY A 101 -3.88 7.71 -5.90
C GLY A 101 -4.44 8.90 -6.66
N GLY A 102 -5.56 9.49 -6.20
CA GLY A 102 -6.11 10.72 -6.77
C GLY A 102 -5.32 11.95 -6.37
N LEU A 103 -4.90 12.03 -5.10
CA LEU A 103 -4.03 13.10 -4.60
C LEU A 103 -2.70 13.12 -5.35
N LEU A 104 -2.05 11.96 -5.47
CA LEU A 104 -0.74 11.83 -6.10
C LEU A 104 -0.78 12.16 -7.60
N LYS A 105 -1.86 11.77 -8.28
CA LYS A 105 -2.08 12.14 -9.69
C LYS A 105 -2.10 13.66 -9.86
N GLU A 106 -2.89 14.34 -9.05
CA GLU A 106 -3.04 15.80 -9.17
C GLU A 106 -1.78 16.56 -8.77
N ILE A 107 -1.10 16.10 -7.72
CA ILE A 107 0.22 16.63 -7.36
C ILE A 107 1.14 16.51 -8.56
N TYR A 108 1.27 15.30 -9.11
CA TYR A 108 2.16 15.05 -10.25
C TYR A 108 1.78 15.92 -11.45
N GLU A 109 0.50 16.05 -11.80
CA GLU A 109 0.07 16.90 -12.92
C GLU A 109 0.46 18.38 -12.73
N LYS A 110 0.37 18.88 -11.49
CA LYS A 110 0.64 20.28 -11.12
C LYS A 110 2.12 20.61 -10.91
N LEU A 111 2.98 19.60 -10.71
CA LEU A 111 4.41 19.84 -10.60
C LEU A 111 5.01 20.44 -11.89
N PRO A 112 5.92 21.43 -11.77
CA PRO A 112 6.79 21.86 -12.86
C PRO A 112 7.61 20.70 -13.43
N GLY A 113 8.03 20.82 -14.70
CA GLY A 113 8.84 19.79 -15.38
C GLY A 113 10.10 19.35 -14.62
N PRO A 114 10.93 20.28 -14.11
CA PRO A 114 12.10 19.93 -13.31
C PRO A 114 11.75 19.15 -12.03
N ASP A 115 10.70 19.56 -11.32
CA ASP A 115 10.25 18.88 -10.09
C ASP A 115 9.68 17.50 -10.38
N LYS A 116 9.00 17.30 -11.52
CA LYS A 116 8.55 15.98 -11.96
C LYS A 116 9.72 15.01 -12.11
N ILE A 117 10.85 15.47 -12.64
CA ILE A 117 12.06 14.66 -12.81
C ILE A 117 12.72 14.41 -11.45
N ALA A 118 12.87 15.45 -10.63
CA ALA A 118 13.50 15.35 -9.31
C ALA A 118 12.77 14.35 -8.39
N TRP A 119 11.44 14.39 -8.37
CA TRP A 119 10.61 13.59 -7.49
C TRP A 119 10.10 12.27 -8.11
N LEU A 120 10.52 11.95 -9.33
CA LEU A 120 10.00 10.79 -10.08
C LEU A 120 10.14 9.48 -9.31
N SER A 121 11.29 9.26 -8.67
CA SER A 121 11.55 8.05 -7.87
C SER A 121 10.61 7.95 -6.66
N HIS A 122 10.33 9.07 -6.01
CA HIS A 122 9.47 9.15 -4.84
C HIS A 122 8.02 8.85 -5.24
N VAL A 123 7.55 9.50 -6.30
CA VAL A 123 6.20 9.29 -6.84
C VAL A 123 5.99 7.82 -7.20
N ARG A 124 6.95 7.16 -7.86
CA ARG A 124 6.85 5.73 -8.21
C ARG A 124 6.73 4.83 -6.97
N GLN A 125 7.53 5.06 -5.94
CA GLN A 125 7.46 4.26 -4.72
C GLN A 125 6.15 4.48 -3.97
N ILE A 126 5.64 5.71 -3.95
CA ILE A 126 4.33 6.00 -3.35
C ILE A 126 3.21 5.32 -4.16
N VAL A 127 3.24 5.36 -5.49
CA VAL A 127 2.27 4.61 -6.34
C VAL A 127 2.30 3.12 -5.99
N ARG A 128 3.50 2.53 -5.91
CA ARG A 128 3.67 1.12 -5.55
C ARG A 128 3.09 0.81 -4.17
N ALA A 129 3.35 1.65 -3.17
CA ALA A 129 2.78 1.49 -1.83
C ALA A 129 1.23 1.55 -1.88
N GLN A 130 0.65 2.48 -2.63
CA GLN A 130 -0.81 2.58 -2.74
C GLN A 130 -1.46 1.37 -3.41
N TRP A 131 -0.75 0.75 -4.37
CA TRP A 131 -1.21 -0.50 -4.97
C TRP A 131 -1.29 -1.63 -3.93
N TRP A 132 -0.23 -1.85 -3.16
CA TRP A 132 -0.21 -2.87 -2.09
C TRP A 132 -1.23 -2.61 -0.99
N ARG A 133 -1.47 -1.35 -0.62
CA ARG A 133 -2.55 -1.01 0.31
C ARG A 133 -3.91 -1.41 -0.26
N ASN A 134 -4.19 -1.13 -1.52
CA ASN A 134 -5.47 -1.49 -2.12
C ASN A 134 -5.66 -3.00 -2.16
N LEU A 135 -4.60 -3.77 -2.41
CA LEU A 135 -4.63 -5.24 -2.29
C LEU A 135 -4.95 -5.67 -0.85
N ALA A 136 -4.21 -5.16 0.13
CA ALA A 136 -4.40 -5.52 1.53
C ALA A 136 -5.80 -5.16 2.06
N VAL A 137 -6.43 -4.11 1.54
CA VAL A 137 -7.72 -3.58 2.01
C VAL A 137 -8.92 -4.17 1.27
N HIS A 138 -8.87 -4.21 -0.06
CA HIS A 138 -10.08 -4.40 -0.87
C HIS A 138 -10.28 -5.82 -1.36
N HIS A 139 -9.28 -6.69 -1.24
CA HIS A 139 -9.44 -8.07 -1.65
C HIS A 139 -10.04 -8.94 -0.54
N THR A 140 -10.91 -9.86 -0.94
CA THR A 140 -11.50 -10.87 -0.07
C THR A 140 -10.40 -11.72 0.54
N VAL A 141 -10.42 -11.88 1.86
CA VAL A 141 -9.42 -12.66 2.58
C VAL A 141 -9.96 -14.04 2.94
N GLU A 142 -9.30 -15.07 2.42
CA GLU A 142 -9.41 -16.44 2.94
C GLU A 142 -8.16 -16.75 3.75
N THR A 143 -8.34 -17.29 4.95
CA THR A 143 -7.20 -17.73 5.79
C THR A 143 -7.02 -19.23 5.61
N GLY A 144 -5.80 -19.64 5.29
CA GLY A 144 -5.46 -21.04 5.05
C GLY A 144 -4.03 -21.36 5.49
N TYR A 145 -3.55 -22.51 5.03
CA TYR A 145 -2.23 -23.04 5.37
C TYR A 145 -1.52 -23.50 4.10
N THR A 146 -0.21 -23.30 4.07
CA THR A 146 0.64 -23.88 3.04
C THR A 146 1.85 -24.55 3.67
N TRP A 147 2.34 -25.62 3.04
CA TRP A 147 3.54 -26.30 3.50
C TRP A 147 4.78 -25.59 2.97
N ALA A 148 5.66 -25.14 3.87
CA ALA A 148 6.93 -24.52 3.53
C ALA A 148 8.07 -25.50 3.80
N ASP A 149 8.76 -25.93 2.73
CA ASP A 149 9.89 -26.84 2.84
C ASP A 149 11.14 -26.14 3.42
N HIS A 150 11.85 -26.83 4.31
CA HIS A 150 13.14 -26.38 4.81
C HIS A 150 14.26 -26.84 3.86
N ALA A 151 15.26 -25.97 3.65
CA ALA A 151 16.43 -26.30 2.82
C ALA A 151 17.21 -27.54 3.33
N THR A 152 17.07 -27.88 4.60
CA THR A 152 17.72 -29.01 5.27
C THR A 152 16.89 -30.30 5.25
N GLY A 153 15.72 -30.31 4.60
CA GLY A 153 14.75 -31.39 4.63
C GLY A 153 13.68 -31.21 5.72
N GLY A 154 12.49 -31.75 5.46
CA GLY A 154 11.28 -31.46 6.24
C GLY A 154 10.61 -30.15 5.84
N GLY A 155 9.66 -29.67 6.64
CA GLY A 155 8.96 -28.42 6.41
C GLY A 155 8.01 -28.10 7.56
N GLU A 156 7.36 -26.95 7.47
CA GLU A 156 6.37 -26.49 8.43
C GLU A 156 5.11 -25.98 7.73
N TRP A 157 3.96 -26.10 8.40
CA TRP A 157 2.75 -25.43 7.97
C TRP A 157 2.83 -23.95 8.33
N VAL A 158 2.73 -23.08 7.33
CA VAL A 158 2.77 -21.63 7.48
C VAL A 158 1.37 -21.04 7.27
N PRO A 159 0.88 -20.16 8.16
CA PRO A 159 -0.38 -19.47 7.94
C PRO A 159 -0.27 -18.53 6.74
N VAL A 160 -1.29 -18.57 5.89
CA VAL A 160 -1.40 -17.74 4.70
C VAL A 160 -2.77 -17.09 4.61
N VAL A 161 -2.79 -15.90 4.03
CA VAL A 161 -3.99 -15.19 3.62
C VAL A 161 -4.04 -15.29 2.10
N THR A 162 -4.93 -16.13 1.60
CA THR A 162 -5.23 -16.31 0.17
C THR A 162 -6.22 -15.25 -0.22
N ALA A 163 -5.72 -14.16 -0.80
CA ALA A 163 -6.54 -12.96 -0.98
C ALA A 163 -5.99 -11.94 -1.94
N MET A 164 -4.67 -11.72 -1.93
CA MET A 164 -4.06 -10.64 -2.69
C MET A 164 -3.97 -11.04 -4.16
N ASP A 165 -5.07 -10.84 -4.88
CA ASP A 165 -5.25 -11.22 -6.29
C ASP A 165 -5.14 -12.73 -6.56
N GLY A 166 -5.51 -13.56 -5.58
CA GLY A 166 -5.36 -15.01 -5.66
C GLY A 166 -3.96 -15.52 -5.30
N GLU A 167 -3.04 -14.63 -4.93
CA GLU A 167 -1.74 -15.01 -4.39
C GLU A 167 -1.83 -15.32 -2.89
N LEU A 168 -1.01 -16.28 -2.45
CA LEU A 168 -0.80 -16.59 -1.05
C LEU A 168 0.07 -15.50 -0.44
N CYS A 169 -0.43 -14.85 0.60
CA CYS A 169 0.35 -13.90 1.36
C CYS A 169 0.66 -14.42 2.76
N THR A 170 1.92 -14.36 3.14
CA THR A 170 2.48 -14.69 4.44
C THR A 170 2.63 -13.44 5.32
N GLU A 171 2.81 -13.65 6.63
CA GLU A 171 3.12 -12.56 7.55
C GLU A 171 4.40 -11.79 7.15
N ARG A 172 5.39 -12.47 6.58
CA ARG A 172 6.63 -11.86 6.08
C ARG A 172 6.36 -10.85 4.97
N GLU A 173 5.48 -11.18 4.03
CA GLU A 173 5.12 -10.29 2.92
C GLU A 173 4.36 -9.07 3.45
N LEU A 174 3.41 -9.26 4.36
CA LEU A 174 2.71 -8.14 5.02
C LEU A 174 3.65 -7.21 5.81
N ARG A 175 4.72 -7.74 6.41
CA ARG A 175 5.77 -6.90 7.02
C ARG A 175 6.52 -6.09 5.96
N GLY A 176 6.79 -6.68 4.80
CA GLY A 176 7.36 -5.97 3.64
C GLY A 176 6.46 -4.84 3.14
N ASP A 177 5.15 -5.10 3.04
CA ASP A 177 4.16 -4.09 2.65
C ASP A 177 4.07 -2.95 3.66
N LEU A 178 4.12 -3.26 4.97
CA LEU A 178 4.15 -2.24 6.02
C LEU A 178 5.41 -1.37 5.92
N ALA A 179 6.59 -1.97 5.72
CA ALA A 179 7.83 -1.24 5.54
C ALA A 179 7.79 -0.34 4.29
N LEU A 180 7.15 -0.82 3.21
CA LEU A 180 6.91 -0.03 2.01
C LEU A 180 5.98 1.16 2.29
N GLN A 181 4.91 0.99 3.07
CA GLN A 181 4.06 2.12 3.49
C GLN A 181 4.84 3.15 4.29
N GLN A 182 5.63 2.72 5.28
CA GLN A 182 6.44 3.62 6.10
C GLN A 182 7.44 4.41 5.26
N THR A 183 8.12 3.71 4.34
CA THR A 183 9.03 4.35 3.37
C THR A 183 8.28 5.36 2.51
N SER A 184 7.08 5.03 2.03
CA SER A 184 6.27 5.95 1.22
C SER A 184 5.90 7.23 1.97
N THR A 185 5.64 7.14 3.28
CA THR A 185 5.36 8.31 4.12
C THR A 185 6.59 9.19 4.25
N VAL A 186 7.77 8.60 4.48
CA VAL A 186 9.05 9.34 4.51
C VAL A 186 9.28 10.07 3.20
N LEU A 187 9.13 9.39 2.06
CA LEU A 187 9.30 9.99 0.74
C LEU A 187 8.29 11.13 0.48
N ALA A 188 7.05 10.99 0.96
CA ALA A 188 6.06 12.06 0.86
C ALA A 188 6.45 13.27 1.73
N ILE A 189 7.04 13.05 2.91
CA ILE A 189 7.55 14.12 3.79
C ILE A 189 8.75 14.80 3.16
N GLU A 190 9.71 14.05 2.61
CA GLU A 190 10.89 14.59 1.91
C GLU A 190 10.48 15.46 0.72
N MET A 191 9.48 15.01 -0.04
CA MET A 191 8.91 15.78 -1.13
C MET A 191 8.21 17.06 -0.62
N LEU A 192 7.43 16.98 0.46
CA LEU A 192 6.80 18.16 1.07
C LEU A 192 7.84 19.18 1.54
N HIS A 193 8.88 18.72 2.21
CA HIS A 193 10.00 19.54 2.67
C HIS A 193 10.70 20.20 1.48
N GLY A 194 11.11 19.41 0.48
CA GLY A 194 11.80 19.91 -0.70
C GLY A 194 11.00 20.98 -1.45
N LEU A 195 9.71 20.76 -1.65
CA LEU A 195 8.81 21.73 -2.30
C LEU A 195 8.55 22.99 -1.45
N SER A 196 8.72 22.90 -0.14
CA SER A 196 8.58 24.06 0.76
C SER A 196 9.84 24.91 0.77
N CYS A 197 11.03 24.29 0.65
CA CYS A 197 12.30 25.01 0.73
C CYS A 197 12.82 25.52 -0.63
N THR A 198 12.30 25.07 -1.77
CA THR A 198 12.71 25.56 -3.11
C THR A 198 12.36 27.03 -3.38
N ASN A 199 11.51 27.65 -2.56
CA ASN A 199 11.16 29.07 -2.64
C ASN A 199 12.00 29.98 -1.72
N HIS A 200 12.96 29.43 -0.96
CA HIS A 200 13.75 30.18 0.01
C HIS A 200 15.20 30.36 -0.44
N SER A 201 15.75 31.54 -0.10
CA SER A 201 17.18 31.81 -0.24
C SER A 201 17.97 30.76 0.55
N PRO A 202 19.15 30.28 0.08
CA PRO A 202 19.98 29.33 0.81
C PRO A 202 20.50 29.83 2.17
N TYR A 203 20.12 31.05 2.57
CA TYR A 203 20.47 31.70 3.83
C TYR A 203 19.26 31.96 4.75
N GLU A 204 18.05 31.60 4.32
CA GLU A 204 16.86 31.62 5.18
C GLU A 204 16.59 30.20 5.66
N ASP A 205 16.48 30.01 6.99
CA ASP A 205 15.94 28.78 7.54
C ASP A 205 14.60 28.49 6.86
N CYS A 206 14.40 27.26 6.38
CA CYS A 206 13.15 26.87 5.74
C CYS A 206 12.03 27.09 6.77
N PRO A 207 11.15 28.09 6.56
CA PRO A 207 10.16 28.48 7.55
C PRO A 207 9.29 27.28 7.85
N ASP A 208 8.80 27.18 9.10
CA ASP A 208 7.99 26.09 9.66
C ASP A 208 7.11 25.40 8.61
N TRP A 209 7.69 24.47 7.83
CA TRP A 209 7.03 23.83 6.68
C TRP A 209 5.96 22.84 7.13
N TRP A 210 5.90 22.64 8.46
CA TRP A 210 5.00 21.81 9.20
C TRP A 210 3.65 22.49 9.53
N GLU A 211 3.52 23.82 9.38
CA GLU A 211 2.26 24.59 9.48
C GLU A 211 1.50 24.70 8.13
#